data_AF-X0UN40-F1
#
_entry.id   AF-X0UN40-F1
#
_cell.length_a   1.000
_cell.length_b   1.000
_cell.length_c   1.000
_cell.angle_alpha   90.00
_cell.angle_beta   90.00
_cell.angle_gamma   90.00
#
_symmetry.space_group_name_H-M   'P 1'
#
loop_
_entity.id
_entity.type
_entity.pdbx_description
1 polymer ?
#
loop_
_entity_poly.entity_id
_entity_poly.type
_entity_poly.pdbx_seq_one_letter_code
_entity_poly.pdbx_strand_id
1 'polypeptide(L)'
;TEGFLADLASARGVIASAGFSLLSECLHLKKPMCLLPITGQYEQIINAQYIEKLGLGIAGEKLDEELVGRFLKQIDKPVPDDERILWPDNDKFFQILQEVLNRLHRPISIGLS
;
A
#
# COMPACT_ATOMS: atom_id res chain seq x y z
N THR A 1 -12.20 -16.96 -0.46
CA THR A 1 -12.11 -17.66 -1.76
C THR A 1 -10.67 -18.06 -1.97
N GLU A 2 -10.32 -19.35 -1.84
CA GLU A 2 -8.93 -19.82 -1.92
C GLU A 2 -8.23 -19.47 -3.26
N GLY A 3 -8.99 -19.40 -4.36
CA GLY A 3 -8.44 -19.04 -5.67
C GLY A 3 -7.88 -17.62 -5.76
N PHE A 4 -8.45 -16.68 -5.00
CA PHE A 4 -8.05 -15.27 -5.10
C PHE A 4 -6.59 -15.03 -4.66
N LEU A 5 -6.18 -15.63 -3.55
CA LEU A 5 -4.81 -15.47 -3.06
C LEU A 5 -3.80 -16.18 -3.97
N ALA A 6 -4.20 -17.30 -4.59
CA ALA A 6 -3.37 -17.98 -5.59
C ALA A 6 -3.20 -17.11 -6.85
N ASP A 7 -4.28 -16.51 -7.34
CA ASP A 7 -4.25 -15.57 -8.47
C ASP A 7 -3.36 -14.37 -8.14
N LEU A 8 -3.53 -13.78 -6.95
CA LEU A 8 -2.74 -12.64 -6.50
C LEU A 8 -1.25 -12.99 -6.36
N ALA A 9 -0.93 -14.14 -5.78
CA ALA A 9 0.44 -14.62 -5.64
C ALA A 9 1.11 -14.88 -7.00
N SER A 10 0.36 -15.41 -7.97
CA SER A 10 0.86 -15.69 -9.33
C SER A 10 0.92 -14.47 -10.25
N ALA A 11 0.18 -13.40 -9.93
CA ALA A 11 0.19 -12.16 -10.70
C ALA A 11 1.55 -11.43 -10.63
N ARG A 12 1.91 -10.72 -11.70
CA ARG A 12 3.09 -9.83 -11.73
C ARG A 12 2.84 -8.47 -11.08
N GLY A 13 1.59 -8.04 -11.02
CA GLY A 13 1.16 -6.76 -10.46
C GLY A 13 -0.36 -6.65 -10.51
N VAL A 14 -0.91 -5.66 -9.83
CA VAL A 14 -2.37 -5.53 -9.62
C VAL A 14 -2.85 -4.16 -10.07
N ILE A 15 -3.96 -4.13 -10.80
CA ILE A 15 -4.70 -2.90 -11.09
C ILE A 15 -5.99 -2.92 -10.26
N ALA A 16 -6.19 -1.93 -9.39
CA ALA A 16 -7.33 -1.93 -8.47
C ALA A 16 -7.68 -0.51 -7.98
N SER A 17 -8.80 -0.39 -7.27
CA SER A 17 -9.03 0.78 -6.42
C SER A 17 -8.06 0.78 -5.23
N ALA A 18 -7.79 1.94 -4.65
CA ALA A 18 -6.81 2.10 -3.57
C ALA A 18 -7.36 1.71 -2.18
N GLY A 19 -8.19 0.68 -2.12
CA GLY A 19 -8.78 0.18 -0.87
C GLY A 19 -7.78 -0.59 -0.01
N PHE A 20 -7.89 -0.42 1.31
CA PHE A 20 -6.95 -0.94 2.31
C PHE A 20 -6.67 -2.46 2.21
N SER A 21 -7.69 -3.32 2.13
CA SER A 21 -7.50 -4.77 2.24
C SER A 21 -6.61 -5.34 1.14
N LEU A 22 -6.93 -5.04 -0.13
CA LEU A 22 -6.16 -5.52 -1.28
C LEU A 22 -4.77 -4.87 -1.34
N LEU A 23 -4.68 -3.59 -0.98
CA LEU A 23 -3.39 -2.91 -0.90
C LEU A 23 -2.47 -3.60 0.12
N SER A 24 -3.00 -3.95 1.29
CA SER A 24 -2.25 -4.66 2.34
C SER A 24 -1.77 -6.04 1.90
N GLU A 25 -2.61 -6.79 1.18
CA GLU A 25 -2.23 -8.10 0.60
C GLU A 25 -1.14 -7.95 -0.48
N CYS A 26 -1.22 -6.91 -1.31
CA CYS A 26 -0.20 -6.61 -2.30
C CYS A 26 1.13 -6.20 -1.66
N LEU A 27 1.10 -5.43 -0.57
CA LEU A 27 2.30 -5.12 0.22
C LEU A 27 2.91 -6.40 0.80
N HIS A 28 2.09 -7.29 1.38
CA HIS A 28 2.57 -8.56 1.93
C HIS A 28 3.27 -9.42 0.87
N LEU A 29 2.67 -9.52 -0.31
CA LEU A 29 3.19 -10.30 -1.44
C LEU A 29 4.18 -9.52 -2.33
N LYS A 30 4.53 -8.30 -1.94
CA LYS A 30 5.44 -7.40 -2.66
C LYS A 30 5.05 -7.20 -4.14
N LYS A 31 3.75 -7.05 -4.40
CA LYS A 31 3.21 -6.86 -5.74
C LYS A 31 3.10 -5.36 -6.08
N PRO A 32 3.67 -4.90 -7.20
CA PRO A 32 3.49 -3.53 -7.65
C PRO A 32 2.04 -3.27 -8.02
N MET A 33 1.55 -2.05 -7.74
CA MET A 33 0.15 -1.69 -7.95
C MET A 33 -0.04 -0.54 -8.95
N CYS A 34 -1.13 -0.58 -9.69
CA CYS A 34 -1.71 0.54 -10.41
C CYS A 34 -3.04 0.90 -9.75
N LEU A 35 -3.09 2.04 -9.08
CA LEU A 35 -4.21 2.43 -8.24
C LEU A 35 -5.13 3.44 -8.92
N LEU A 36 -6.43 3.18 -8.83
CA LEU A 36 -7.50 4.08 -9.29
C LEU A 36 -8.39 4.48 -8.10
N PRO A 37 -8.02 5.53 -7.35
CA PRO A 37 -8.83 6.00 -6.22
C PRO A 37 -10.25 6.37 -6.64
N ILE A 38 -11.22 5.99 -5.83
CA ILE A 38 -12.62 6.37 -6.08
C ILE A 38 -12.85 7.81 -5.63
N THR A 39 -13.45 8.63 -6.49
CA THR A 39 -13.82 10.02 -6.19
C THR A 39 -14.64 10.11 -4.90
N GLY A 40 -14.24 11.00 -4.00
CA GLY A 40 -14.90 11.19 -2.69
C GLY A 40 -14.41 10.25 -1.59
N GLN A 41 -13.56 9.26 -1.89
CA GLN A 41 -12.93 8.40 -0.89
C GLN A 41 -11.55 8.95 -0.48
N TYR A 42 -11.53 9.78 0.55
CA TYR A 42 -10.30 10.45 1.02
C TYR A 42 -9.18 9.45 1.36
N GLU A 43 -9.51 8.36 2.06
CA GLU A 43 -8.53 7.34 2.45
C GLU A 43 -7.84 6.69 1.23
N GLN A 44 -8.58 6.43 0.15
CA GLN A 44 -8.03 5.87 -1.08
C GLN A 44 -7.08 6.84 -1.79
N ILE A 45 -7.36 8.15 -1.74
CA ILE A 45 -6.47 9.18 -2.28
C ILE A 45 -5.14 9.17 -1.52
N ILE A 46 -5.20 9.10 -0.19
CA ILE A 46 -3.99 9.05 0.66
C ILE A 46 -3.18 7.77 0.39
N ASN A 47 -3.83 6.61 0.33
CA ASN A 47 -3.17 5.35 0.01
C ASN A 47 -2.42 5.39 -1.33
N ALA A 48 -3.07 5.89 -2.38
CA ALA A 48 -2.46 6.01 -3.69
C ALA A 48 -1.24 6.94 -3.69
N GLN A 49 -1.34 8.09 -3.03
CA GLN A 49 -0.22 9.01 -2.89
C GLN A 49 0.99 8.38 -2.17
N TYR A 50 0.76 7.60 -1.10
CA TYR A 50 1.84 6.92 -0.40
C TYR A 50 2.48 5.82 -1.25
N ILE A 51 1.68 5.04 -1.99
CA ILE A 51 2.19 4.00 -2.89
C ILE A 51 3.09 4.60 -3.97
N GLU A 52 2.70 5.72 -4.58
CA GLU A 52 3.53 6.43 -5.56
C GLU A 52 4.81 6.99 -4.91
N LYS A 53 4.67 7.66 -3.75
CA LYS A 53 5.78 8.30 -3.04
C LYS A 53 6.84 7.30 -2.56
N LEU A 54 6.42 6.09 -2.20
CA LEU A 54 7.28 5.00 -1.76
C LEU A 54 7.80 4.15 -2.93
N GLY A 55 7.41 4.45 -4.17
CA GLY A 55 7.84 3.71 -5.37
C GLY A 55 7.27 2.29 -5.46
N LEU A 56 6.16 2.03 -4.79
CA LEU A 56 5.50 0.71 -4.73
C LEU A 56 4.45 0.53 -5.84
N GLY A 57 4.19 1.56 -6.62
CA GLY A 57 3.20 1.54 -7.68
C GLY A 57 3.00 2.91 -8.33
N ILE A 58 1.97 2.99 -9.16
CA ILE A 58 1.51 4.23 -9.78
C ILE A 58 0.03 4.45 -9.47
N ALA A 59 -0.43 5.69 -9.58
CA ALA A 59 -1.84 6.03 -9.49
C ALA A 59 -2.33 6.84 -10.70
N GLY A 60 -3.63 6.77 -10.96
CA GLY A 60 -4.29 7.57 -11.98
C GLY A 60 -5.78 7.70 -11.73
N GLU A 61 -6.37 8.77 -12.27
CA GLU A 61 -7.81 9.05 -12.11
C GLU A 61 -8.68 8.20 -13.05
N LYS A 62 -8.10 7.72 -14.16
CA LYS A 62 -8.77 6.90 -15.17
C LYS A 62 -7.86 5.79 -15.67
N LEU A 63 -8.45 4.66 -16.03
CA LEU A 63 -7.73 3.57 -16.67
C LEU A 63 -7.67 3.83 -18.18
N ASP A 64 -6.49 4.19 -18.68
CA ASP A 64 -6.24 4.39 -20.10
C ASP A 64 -4.90 3.78 -20.53
N GLU A 65 -4.62 3.83 -21.83
CA GLU A 65 -3.41 3.27 -22.43
C GLU A 65 -2.13 3.90 -21.84
N GLU A 66 -2.16 5.18 -21.52
CA GLU A 66 -1.04 5.88 -20.91
C GLU A 66 -0.75 5.32 -19.51
N LEU A 67 -1.77 5.23 -18.65
CA LEU A 67 -1.60 4.70 -17.30
C LEU A 67 -1.12 3.24 -17.33
N VAL A 68 -1.76 2.39 -18.15
CA VAL A 68 -1.36 0.98 -18.29
C VAL A 68 0.06 0.87 -18.84
N GLY A 69 0.42 1.65 -19.84
CA GLY A 69 1.76 1.68 -20.42
C GLY A 69 2.84 2.11 -19.40
N ARG A 70 2.53 3.10 -18.56
CA ARG A 70 3.41 3.48 -17.43
C ARG A 70 3.54 2.35 -16.42
N PHE A 71 2.44 1.67 -16.07
CA PHE A 71 2.46 0.58 -15.10
C PHE A 71 3.30 -0.61 -15.60
N LEU A 72 3.10 -1.04 -16.84
CA LEU A 72 3.85 -2.14 -17.44
C LEU A 72 5.36 -1.86 -17.49
N LYS A 73 5.78 -0.60 -17.65
CA LYS A 73 7.20 -0.21 -17.57
C LYS A 73 7.77 -0.27 -16.15
N GLN A 74 6.93 -0.32 -15.12
CA GLN A 74 7.34 -0.39 -13.72
C GLN A 74 7.18 -1.77 -13.09
N ILE A 75 6.44 -2.68 -13.73
CA ILE A 75 6.04 -3.97 -13.13
C ILE A 75 7.24 -4.86 -12.76
N ASP A 76 8.34 -4.77 -13.50
CA ASP A 76 9.55 -5.56 -13.26
C ASP A 76 10.62 -4.79 -12.47
N LYS A 77 10.32 -3.58 -11.98
CA LYS A 77 11.25 -2.84 -11.12
C LYS A 77 11.38 -3.54 -9.78
N PRO A 78 12.60 -3.58 -9.20
CA PRO A 78 12.78 -4.09 -7.85
C PRO A 78 11.99 -3.25 -6.87
N VAL A 79 11.42 -3.92 -5.87
CA VAL A 79 10.75 -3.27 -4.74
C VAL A 79 11.75 -2.36 -4.04
N PRO A 80 11.40 -1.09 -3.76
CA PRO A 80 12.29 -0.16 -3.09
C PRO A 80 12.72 -0.66 -1.71
N ASP A 81 14.01 -0.48 -1.40
CA ASP A 81 14.54 -0.61 -0.05
C ASP A 81 14.49 0.77 0.63
N ASP A 82 13.31 1.10 1.16
CA ASP A 82 13.01 2.39 1.76
C ASP A 82 12.56 2.18 3.21
N GLU A 83 13.28 2.79 4.16
CA GLU A 83 13.03 2.68 5.60
C GLU A 83 11.63 3.17 6.02
N ARG A 84 10.99 4.00 5.18
CA ARG A 84 9.63 4.50 5.40
C ARG A 84 8.58 3.42 5.12
N ILE A 85 8.95 2.33 4.45
CA ILE A 85 8.06 1.20 4.20
C ILE A 85 8.03 0.32 5.45
N LEU A 86 6.92 0.40 6.17
CA LEU A 86 6.56 -0.62 7.14
C LEU A 86 5.88 -1.77 6.41
N TRP A 87 6.64 -2.84 6.15
CA TRP A 87 6.06 -4.11 5.71
C TRP A 87 5.05 -4.62 6.74
N PRO A 88 4.05 -5.42 6.34
CA PRO A 88 3.00 -5.91 7.25
C PRO A 88 3.58 -6.53 8.53
N ASP A 89 3.52 -5.76 9.61
CA ASP A 89 4.07 -6.06 10.93
C ASP A 89 3.28 -5.25 11.96
N ASN A 90 2.30 -5.90 12.59
CA ASN A 90 1.43 -5.26 13.56
C ASN A 90 2.19 -4.86 14.83
N ASP A 91 3.17 -5.67 15.25
CA ASP A 91 3.94 -5.40 16.46
C ASP A 91 4.76 -4.13 16.28
N LYS A 92 5.46 -4.01 15.15
CA LYS A 92 6.23 -2.81 14.82
C LYS A 92 5.32 -1.59 14.59
N PHE A 93 4.14 -1.76 13.98
CA PHE A 93 3.14 -0.69 13.87
C PHE A 93 2.77 -0.15 15.25
N PHE A 94 2.42 -1.04 16.18
CA PHE A 94 2.01 -0.66 17.53
C PHE A 94 3.14 -0.04 18.35
N GLN A 95 4.39 -0.49 18.15
CA GLN A 95 5.57 0.14 18.75
C GLN A 95 5.72 1.59 18.27
N ILE A 96 5.69 1.84 16.95
CA ILE A 96 5.78 3.19 16.38
C ILE A 96 4.62 4.06 16.89
N LEU A 97 3.41 3.51 16.93
CA LEU A 97 2.24 4.22 17.45
C LEU A 97 2.45 4.61 18.92
N GLN A 98 2.92 3.68 19.77
CA GLN A 98 3.22 3.95 21.17
C GLN A 98 4.31 5.03 21.33
N GLU A 99 5.36 5.01 20.51
CA GLU A 99 6.40 6.05 20.50
C GLU A 99 5.84 7.44 20.16
N VAL A 100 4.93 7.52 19.19
CA VAL A 100 4.28 8.79 18.81
C VAL A 100 3.36 9.27 19.92
N LEU A 101 2.57 8.38 20.53
CA LEU A 101 1.68 8.71 21.64
C LEU A 101 2.44 9.19 22.89
N ASN A 102 3.65 8.68 23.11
CA ASN A 102 4.53 9.13 24.21
C ASN A 102 5.02 10.57 24.04
N ARG A 103 4.98 11.14 22.82
CA ARG A 103 5.40 12.52 22.55
C ARG A 103 4.30 13.55 22.84
N LEU A 104 3.09 13.11 23.17
CA LEU A 104 1.99 14.01 23.55
C LEU A 104 2.28 14.69 24.90
N HIS A 105 1.78 15.92 25.08
CA HIS A 105 1.86 16.64 26.36
C HIS A 105 1.34 15.82 27.56
N ARG A 106 0.39 14.92 27.30
CA ARG A 106 -0.06 13.88 28.23
C ARG A 106 0.11 12.53 27.53
N PRO A 107 1.16 11.74 27.87
CA PRO A 107 1.40 10.44 27.24
C PRO A 107 0.21 9.49 27.40
N ILE A 108 -0.05 8.70 26.36
CA ILE A 108 -1.10 7.68 26.33
C ILE A 108 -0.45 6.31 26.10
N SER A 109 -0.75 5.34 26.97
CA SER A 109 -0.33 3.95 26.79
C SER A 109 -1.46 3.15 26.15
N ILE A 110 -1.16 2.46 25.05
CA ILE A 110 -2.03 1.46 24.46
C ILE A 110 -1.68 0.10 25.06
N GLY A 111 -2.68 -0.64 25.54
CA GLY A 111 -2.47 -2.01 26.02
C GLY A 111 -2.15 -2.91 24.83
N LEU A 112 -0.89 -3.32 24.71
CA LEU A 112 -0.46 -4.32 23.74
C LEU A 112 -0.68 -5.69 24.38
N SER A 113 -1.64 -6.45 23.87
CA SER A 113 -1.92 -7.84 24.24
C SER A 113 -1.04 -8.80 23.45
#